data_AF-A0A9D6RM40-F1
#
_entry.id   AF-A0A9D6RM40-F1
#
_cell.length_a   1.000
_cell.length_b   1.000
_cell.length_c   1.000
_cell.angle_alpha   90.00
_cell.angle_beta   90.00
_cell.angle_gamma   90.00
#
_symmetry.space_group_name_H-M   'P 1'
#
loop_
_entity.id
_entity.type
_entity.pdbx_description
1 polymer ?
#
loop_
_entity_poly.entity_id
_entity_poly.type
_entity_poly.pdbx_seq_one_letter_code
_entity_poly.pdbx_strand_id
1 'polypeptide(L)'
;MREQPVESWSGFCEQVELYVRDRTTAEAVLYALEQFHDEIADMHDVFHRERCFRLHDEAILEPAAAVYEAYQALYEFVDCIRDGLETGASDLPELVAEMAVGLETIFELYARLRDHDERSPRHSEAPYVHELLRVGYACLDRKLPWEALRDRLEAFGQLHEGFCSALALDQWRLTAAQTETAGELLEAQTGALRELEAFFEHRDPGAVGPALEAIQASTGGMLALHQAPEGPSLVCCPRCGRDTPRAERYCSCCSAILPSEPGRSLQPWVDVRLEDHGIVATRGELPEHLQSLLGAGEAFVAGVASAEALGALVDGMRSRASAVRRHLALVGSMSKDVPDELSGLLEEAKVAAFEGFEGFQAALEDLGQGAEREDPGMVRHALAELTRAADILQRIDGLAADIRQRLTKPG
;
A
#
# COMPACT_ATOMS: atom_id res chain seq x y z
N MET A 1 -9.16 5.72 -8.34
CA MET A 1 -9.64 4.55 -9.11
C MET A 1 -8.75 4.39 -10.32
N ARG A 2 -8.18 3.20 -10.56
CA ARG A 2 -7.23 2.93 -11.64
C ARG A 2 -7.91 3.10 -13.01
N GLU A 3 -7.20 3.68 -13.97
CA GLU A 3 -7.51 3.63 -15.42
C GLU A 3 -7.00 2.35 -16.08
N GLN A 4 -6.48 1.40 -15.30
CA GLN A 4 -5.99 0.17 -15.88
C GLN A 4 -7.19 -0.66 -16.33
N PRO A 5 -7.18 -1.16 -17.58
CA PRO A 5 -8.14 -2.16 -18.00
C PRO A 5 -8.05 -3.33 -17.02
N VAL A 6 -9.20 -3.94 -16.71
CA VAL A 6 -9.27 -5.18 -15.90
C VAL A 6 -8.32 -6.18 -16.54
N GLU A 7 -7.18 -6.45 -15.91
CA GLU A 7 -6.04 -7.12 -16.57
C GLU A 7 -6.45 -8.55 -16.96
N SER A 8 -7.21 -9.19 -16.08
CA SER A 8 -7.80 -10.52 -16.26
C SER A 8 -8.85 -10.60 -17.39
N TRP A 9 -9.48 -9.50 -17.79
CA TRP A 9 -10.58 -9.50 -18.78
C TRP A 9 -10.13 -10.03 -20.15
N SER A 10 -8.96 -9.59 -20.62
CA SER A 10 -8.39 -10.04 -21.89
C SER A 10 -8.06 -11.53 -21.88
N GLY A 11 -7.51 -12.02 -20.76
CA GLY A 11 -7.19 -13.44 -20.56
C GLY A 11 -8.45 -14.31 -20.53
N PHE A 12 -9.50 -13.83 -19.85
CA PHE A 12 -10.80 -14.48 -19.84
C PHE A 12 -11.42 -14.57 -21.25
N CYS A 13 -11.46 -13.46 -22.00
CA CYS A 13 -11.97 -13.44 -23.37
C CYS A 13 -11.21 -14.43 -24.28
N GLU A 14 -9.87 -14.48 -24.15
CA GLU A 14 -9.04 -15.41 -24.91
C GLU A 14 -9.39 -16.88 -24.60
N GLN A 15 -9.59 -17.22 -23.31
CA GLN A 15 -9.99 -18.59 -22.95
C GLN A 15 -11.36 -18.95 -23.52
N VAL A 16 -12.33 -18.04 -23.49
CA VAL A 16 -13.65 -18.29 -24.10
C VAL A 16 -13.53 -18.50 -25.60
N GLU A 17 -12.74 -17.68 -26.32
CA GLU A 17 -12.50 -17.89 -27.75
C GLU A 17 -11.86 -19.24 -28.07
N LEU A 18 -10.89 -19.67 -27.25
CA LEU A 18 -10.25 -20.97 -27.39
C LEU A 18 -11.24 -22.10 -27.11
N TYR A 19 -12.13 -21.93 -26.13
CA TYR A 19 -13.12 -22.92 -25.75
C TYR A 19 -14.15 -23.15 -26.86
N VAL A 20 -14.68 -22.07 -27.44
CA VAL A 20 -15.62 -22.13 -28.57
C VAL A 20 -14.99 -22.78 -29.82
N ARG A 21 -13.66 -22.76 -29.92
CA ARG A 21 -12.91 -23.41 -31.02
C ARG A 21 -12.46 -24.84 -30.68
N ASP A 22 -12.94 -25.41 -29.56
CA ASP A 22 -12.53 -26.71 -29.02
C ASP A 22 -11.00 -26.82 -28.77
N ARG A 23 -10.36 -25.72 -28.35
CA ARG A 23 -8.90 -25.62 -28.13
C ARG A 23 -8.48 -25.47 -26.66
N THR A 24 -9.43 -25.33 -25.75
CA THR A 24 -9.19 -25.33 -24.29
C THR A 24 -10.34 -26.03 -23.59
N THR A 25 -10.25 -26.22 -22.27
CA THR A 25 -11.28 -26.91 -21.47
C THR A 25 -12.20 -25.92 -20.77
N ALA A 26 -13.37 -26.40 -20.32
CA ALA A 26 -14.29 -25.57 -19.51
C ALA A 26 -13.62 -25.13 -18.19
N GLU A 27 -12.79 -25.98 -17.60
CA GLU A 27 -12.01 -25.68 -16.39
C GLU A 27 -11.07 -24.48 -16.58
N ALA A 28 -10.40 -24.38 -17.74
CA ALA A 28 -9.52 -23.25 -18.04
C ALA A 28 -10.31 -21.94 -18.17
N VAL A 29 -11.52 -21.99 -18.73
CA VAL A 29 -12.42 -20.84 -18.81
C VAL A 29 -12.92 -20.44 -17.42
N LEU A 30 -13.34 -21.41 -16.60
CA LEU A 30 -13.79 -21.17 -15.21
C LEU A 30 -12.69 -20.52 -14.37
N TYR A 31 -11.45 -21.01 -14.49
CA TYR A 31 -10.31 -20.42 -13.79
C TYR A 31 -10.07 -18.95 -14.19
N ALA A 32 -10.12 -18.64 -15.49
CA ALA A 32 -9.97 -17.27 -15.97
C ALA A 32 -11.16 -16.37 -15.55
N LEU A 33 -12.37 -16.94 -15.50
CA LEU A 33 -13.57 -16.27 -15.01
C LEU A 33 -13.47 -15.94 -13.52
N GLU A 34 -12.91 -16.83 -12.70
CA GLU A 34 -12.68 -16.59 -11.27
C GLU A 34 -11.68 -15.45 -11.05
N GLN A 35 -10.56 -15.43 -11.78
CA GLN A 35 -9.61 -14.32 -11.70
C GLN A 35 -10.25 -12.98 -12.07
N PHE A 36 -11.08 -12.98 -13.12
CA PHE A 36 -11.86 -11.82 -13.51
C PHE A 36 -12.85 -11.40 -12.42
N HIS A 37 -13.60 -12.36 -11.87
CA HIS A 37 -14.57 -12.10 -10.82
C HIS A 37 -13.91 -11.50 -9.57
N ASP A 38 -12.76 -12.00 -9.16
CA ASP A 38 -12.01 -11.47 -8.01
C ASP A 38 -11.57 -10.01 -8.27
N GLU A 39 -11.04 -9.70 -9.45
CA GLU A 39 -10.64 -8.33 -9.80
C GLU A 39 -11.84 -7.36 -9.83
N ILE A 40 -13.00 -7.83 -10.33
CA ILE A 40 -14.25 -7.05 -10.31
C ILE A 40 -14.80 -6.87 -8.90
N ALA A 41 -14.71 -7.89 -8.04
CA ALA A 41 -15.06 -7.80 -6.64
C ALA A 41 -14.20 -6.77 -5.90
N ASP A 42 -12.88 -6.78 -6.13
CA ASP A 42 -11.96 -5.79 -5.55
C ASP A 42 -12.33 -4.36 -6.00
N MET A 43 -12.62 -4.16 -7.29
CA MET A 43 -13.04 -2.86 -7.81
C MET A 43 -14.37 -2.39 -7.19
N HIS A 44 -15.35 -3.29 -7.08
CA HIS A 44 -16.65 -3.00 -6.47
C HIS A 44 -16.51 -2.67 -4.98
N ASP A 45 -15.68 -3.40 -4.24
CA ASP A 45 -15.41 -3.17 -2.84
C ASP A 45 -14.72 -1.82 -2.61
N VAL A 46 -13.74 -1.47 -3.45
CA VAL A 46 -13.12 -0.13 -3.43
C VAL A 46 -14.18 0.93 -3.65
N PHE A 47 -15.04 0.77 -4.65
CA PHE A 47 -16.12 1.73 -4.90
C PHE A 47 -17.10 1.84 -3.73
N HIS A 48 -17.49 0.71 -3.14
CA HIS A 48 -18.39 0.68 -2.00
C HIS A 48 -17.81 1.41 -0.79
N ARG A 49 -16.53 1.16 -0.47
CA ARG A 49 -15.80 1.87 0.59
C ARG A 49 -15.70 3.36 0.29
N GLU A 50 -15.38 3.73 -0.95
CA GLU A 50 -15.14 5.13 -1.32
C GLU A 50 -16.42 5.97 -1.43
N ARG A 51 -17.58 5.33 -1.60
CA ARG A 51 -18.87 6.00 -1.74
C ARG A 51 -19.24 6.87 -0.53
N CYS A 52 -18.93 6.44 0.69
CA CYS A 52 -19.33 7.17 1.90
C CYS A 52 -18.63 8.53 2.06
N PHE A 53 -17.56 8.76 1.30
CA PHE A 53 -16.80 10.02 1.30
C PHE A 53 -17.24 11.00 0.21
N ARG A 54 -18.21 10.64 -0.62
CA ARG A 54 -18.69 11.48 -1.72
C ARG A 54 -19.88 12.32 -1.29
N LEU A 55 -19.94 13.54 -1.81
CA LEU A 55 -21.02 14.47 -1.48
C LEU A 55 -22.38 13.83 -1.84
N HIS A 56 -23.38 14.04 -0.98
CA HIS A 56 -24.76 13.62 -1.23
C HIS A 56 -25.46 14.62 -2.18
N ASP A 57 -24.91 14.79 -3.37
CA ASP A 57 -25.52 15.54 -4.48
C ASP A 57 -26.20 14.55 -5.43
N GLU A 58 -27.35 14.93 -6.00
CA GLU A 58 -28.04 14.17 -7.05
C GLU A 58 -27.09 13.85 -8.22
N ALA A 59 -26.17 14.75 -8.55
CA ALA A 59 -25.17 14.57 -9.61
C ALA A 59 -24.17 13.41 -9.34
N ILE A 60 -24.06 12.96 -8.08
CA ILE A 60 -23.23 11.81 -7.67
C ILE A 60 -24.11 10.58 -7.39
N LEU A 61 -25.26 10.77 -6.74
CA LEU A 61 -26.10 9.68 -6.28
C LEU A 61 -26.65 8.83 -7.44
N GLU A 62 -27.09 9.46 -8.53
CA GLU A 62 -27.61 8.75 -9.71
C GLU A 62 -26.51 7.92 -10.39
N PRO A 63 -25.35 8.48 -10.80
CA PRO A 63 -24.27 7.67 -11.35
C PRO A 63 -23.76 6.59 -10.39
N ALA A 64 -23.72 6.86 -9.09
CA ALA A 64 -23.26 5.88 -8.11
C ALA A 64 -24.22 4.70 -7.95
N ALA A 65 -25.54 4.94 -8.04
CA ALA A 65 -26.53 3.87 -8.07
C ALA A 65 -26.38 3.04 -9.35
N ALA A 66 -26.21 3.69 -10.51
CA ALA A 66 -26.01 3.01 -11.79
C ALA A 66 -24.74 2.14 -11.81
N VAL A 67 -23.66 2.56 -11.12
CA VAL A 67 -22.46 1.72 -10.97
C VAL A 67 -22.78 0.43 -10.23
N TYR A 68 -23.58 0.51 -9.16
CA TYR A 68 -23.96 -0.65 -8.37
C TYR A 68 -24.82 -1.62 -9.17
N GLU A 69 -25.79 -1.10 -9.92
CA GLU A 69 -26.63 -1.90 -10.83
C GLU A 69 -25.78 -2.59 -11.90
N ALA A 70 -24.78 -1.89 -12.47
CA ALA A 70 -23.88 -2.47 -13.45
C ALA A 70 -22.99 -3.58 -12.86
N TYR A 71 -22.48 -3.43 -11.63
CA TYR A 71 -21.77 -4.51 -10.94
C TYR A 71 -22.69 -5.71 -10.67
N GLN A 72 -23.92 -5.49 -10.23
CA GLN A 72 -24.89 -6.57 -10.03
C GLN A 72 -25.15 -7.36 -11.31
N ALA A 73 -25.36 -6.67 -12.44
CA ALA A 73 -25.51 -7.32 -13.73
C ALA A 73 -24.26 -8.14 -14.12
N LEU A 74 -23.05 -7.62 -13.88
CA LEU A 74 -21.82 -8.38 -14.12
C LEU A 74 -21.74 -9.66 -13.29
N TYR A 75 -22.12 -9.62 -12.01
CA TYR A 75 -22.14 -10.82 -11.17
C TYR A 75 -23.15 -11.85 -11.68
N GLU A 76 -24.34 -11.41 -12.10
CA GLU A 76 -25.33 -12.29 -12.71
C GLU A 76 -24.78 -12.95 -13.99
N PHE A 77 -24.07 -12.22 -14.84
CA PHE A 77 -23.42 -12.80 -16.02
C PHE A 77 -22.31 -13.79 -15.68
N VAL A 78 -21.49 -13.50 -14.65
CA VAL A 78 -20.47 -14.44 -14.16
C VAL A 78 -21.13 -15.75 -13.73
N ASP A 79 -22.23 -15.69 -12.97
CA ASP A 79 -22.96 -16.88 -12.53
C ASP A 79 -23.60 -17.63 -13.72
N CYS A 80 -24.20 -16.92 -14.68
CA CYS A 80 -24.75 -17.54 -15.90
C CYS A 80 -23.67 -18.26 -16.72
N ILE A 81 -22.47 -17.69 -16.86
CA ILE A 81 -21.36 -18.32 -17.58
C ILE A 81 -20.87 -19.56 -16.83
N ARG A 82 -20.77 -19.49 -15.51
CA ARG A 82 -20.39 -20.62 -14.66
C ARG A 82 -21.37 -21.79 -14.86
N ASP A 83 -22.67 -21.52 -14.72
CA ASP A 83 -23.74 -22.50 -14.92
C ASP A 83 -23.76 -23.04 -16.37
N GLY A 84 -23.52 -22.16 -17.35
CA GLY A 84 -23.46 -22.51 -18.77
C GLY A 84 -22.31 -23.47 -19.10
N LEU A 85 -21.14 -23.25 -18.51
CA LEU A 85 -19.97 -24.13 -18.66
C LEU A 85 -20.18 -25.50 -18.01
N GLU A 86 -20.89 -25.57 -16.88
CA GLU A 86 -21.25 -26.83 -16.22
C GLU A 86 -22.30 -27.63 -16.98
N THR A 87 -23.26 -26.95 -17.62
CA THR A 87 -24.38 -27.58 -18.32
C THR A 87 -24.14 -27.79 -19.83
N GLY A 88 -23.08 -27.20 -20.38
CA GLY A 88 -22.73 -27.28 -21.80
C GLY A 88 -23.56 -26.36 -22.70
N ALA A 89 -24.00 -25.22 -22.17
CA ALA A 89 -24.74 -24.21 -22.93
C ALA A 89 -23.84 -23.51 -23.99
N SER A 90 -24.43 -23.13 -25.12
CA SER A 90 -23.70 -22.61 -26.29
C SER A 90 -23.73 -21.08 -26.46
N ASP A 91 -24.27 -20.35 -25.50
CA ASP A 91 -24.48 -18.90 -25.53
C ASP A 91 -23.32 -18.08 -24.91
N LEU A 92 -22.21 -18.74 -24.56
CA LEU A 92 -21.02 -18.10 -23.98
C LEU A 92 -20.53 -16.85 -24.73
N PRO A 93 -20.44 -16.81 -26.08
CA PRO A 93 -20.02 -15.60 -26.78
C PRO A 93 -20.96 -14.40 -26.58
N GLU A 94 -22.27 -14.66 -26.47
CA GLU A 94 -23.27 -13.60 -26.25
C GLU A 94 -23.16 -13.07 -24.82
N LEU A 95 -23.03 -13.94 -23.82
CA LEU A 95 -22.83 -13.56 -22.42
C LEU A 95 -21.55 -12.74 -22.22
N VAL A 96 -20.44 -13.12 -22.86
CA VAL A 96 -19.19 -12.35 -22.82
C VAL A 96 -19.34 -10.98 -23.48
N ALA A 97 -20.10 -10.87 -24.57
CA ALA A 97 -20.37 -9.58 -25.20
C ALA A 97 -21.19 -8.65 -24.27
N GLU A 98 -22.19 -9.18 -23.56
CA GLU A 98 -22.98 -8.42 -22.58
C GLU A 98 -22.12 -7.97 -21.39
N MET A 99 -21.20 -8.82 -20.91
CA MET A 99 -20.23 -8.44 -19.87
C MET A 99 -19.31 -7.30 -20.35
N ALA A 100 -18.87 -7.32 -21.60
CA ALA A 100 -18.06 -6.24 -22.17
C ALA A 100 -18.79 -4.90 -22.09
N VAL A 101 -20.07 -4.88 -22.46
CA VAL A 101 -20.94 -3.69 -22.37
C VAL A 101 -21.12 -3.25 -20.91
N GLY A 102 -21.28 -4.20 -19.98
CA GLY A 102 -21.35 -3.91 -18.55
C GLY A 102 -20.07 -3.24 -18.01
N LEU A 103 -18.89 -3.74 -18.41
CA LEU A 103 -17.61 -3.15 -18.05
C LEU A 103 -17.43 -1.74 -18.62
N GLU A 104 -17.76 -1.55 -19.90
CA GLU A 104 -17.73 -0.23 -20.54
C GLU A 104 -18.63 0.76 -19.78
N THR A 105 -19.83 0.32 -19.41
CA THR A 105 -20.77 1.13 -18.63
C THR A 105 -20.19 1.55 -17.27
N ILE A 106 -19.54 0.62 -16.55
CA ILE A 106 -18.88 0.94 -15.27
C ILE A 106 -17.78 1.98 -15.47
N PHE A 107 -16.93 1.80 -16.49
CA PHE A 107 -15.83 2.75 -16.76
C PHE A 107 -16.34 4.13 -17.15
N GLU A 108 -17.40 4.22 -17.97
CA GLU A 108 -18.05 5.49 -18.30
C GLU A 108 -18.62 6.18 -17.06
N LEU A 109 -19.28 5.44 -16.18
CA LEU A 109 -19.83 5.98 -14.94
C LEU A 109 -18.73 6.45 -13.98
N TYR A 110 -17.62 5.71 -13.87
CA TYR A 110 -16.44 6.15 -13.14
C TYR A 110 -15.82 7.42 -13.72
N ALA A 111 -15.75 7.54 -15.04
CA ALA A 111 -15.28 8.76 -15.68
C ALA A 111 -16.19 9.96 -15.36
N ARG A 112 -17.52 9.79 -15.43
CA ARG A 112 -18.49 10.85 -15.06
C ARG A 112 -18.34 11.29 -13.61
N LEU A 113 -18.17 10.32 -12.71
CA LEU A 113 -17.97 10.57 -11.30
C LEU A 113 -16.66 11.32 -11.03
N ARG A 114 -15.58 10.93 -11.70
CA ARG A 114 -14.29 11.61 -11.62
C ARG A 114 -14.38 13.04 -12.16
N ASP A 115 -15.01 13.24 -13.31
CA ASP A 115 -15.21 14.57 -13.90
C ASP A 115 -15.98 15.50 -12.94
N HIS A 116 -16.90 14.94 -12.17
CA HIS A 116 -17.60 15.69 -11.12
C HIS A 116 -16.65 16.07 -9.97
N ASP A 117 -15.84 15.12 -9.49
CA ASP A 117 -14.86 15.36 -8.43
C ASP A 117 -13.81 16.40 -8.86
N GLU A 118 -13.33 16.35 -10.11
CA GLU A 118 -12.35 17.29 -10.68
C GLU A 118 -12.88 18.73 -10.82
N ARG A 119 -14.21 18.91 -10.94
CA ARG A 119 -14.83 20.25 -10.97
C ARG A 119 -14.96 20.86 -9.58
N SER A 120 -14.77 20.08 -8.52
CA SER A 120 -14.82 20.58 -7.15
C SER A 120 -13.57 21.41 -6.83
N PRO A 121 -13.64 22.37 -5.89
CA PRO A 121 -12.48 23.14 -5.47
C PRO A 121 -11.35 22.23 -4.99
N ARG A 122 -10.18 22.34 -5.61
CA ARG A 122 -8.99 21.62 -5.17
C ARG A 122 -8.39 22.31 -3.95
N HIS A 123 -8.44 21.63 -2.81
CA HIS A 123 -7.94 22.15 -1.53
C HIS A 123 -6.43 21.93 -1.31
N SER A 124 -5.81 20.96 -1.98
CA SER A 124 -4.37 20.70 -1.88
C SER A 124 -3.83 20.06 -3.17
N GLU A 125 -2.56 20.28 -3.45
CA GLU A 125 -1.84 19.59 -4.51
C GLU A 125 -1.51 18.13 -4.12
N ALA A 126 -1.36 17.86 -2.82
CA ALA A 126 -1.15 16.51 -2.29
C ALA A 126 -2.49 15.73 -2.25
N PRO A 127 -2.64 14.61 -2.98
CA PRO A 127 -3.92 13.90 -3.11
C PRO A 127 -4.53 13.45 -1.78
N TYR A 128 -3.72 12.90 -0.87
CA TYR A 128 -4.18 12.40 0.43
C TYR A 128 -4.65 13.54 1.35
N VAL A 129 -3.99 14.70 1.29
CA VAL A 129 -4.43 15.90 2.03
C VAL A 129 -5.66 16.51 1.39
N HIS A 130 -5.72 16.54 0.05
CA HIS A 130 -6.88 17.03 -0.65
C HIS A 130 -8.15 16.30 -0.21
N GLU A 131 -8.10 14.96 -0.13
CA GLU A 131 -9.25 14.16 0.30
C GLU A 131 -9.66 14.42 1.76
N LEU A 132 -8.69 14.50 2.68
CA LEU A 132 -8.98 14.86 4.08
C LEU A 132 -9.64 16.24 4.19
N LEU A 133 -9.10 17.25 3.49
CA LEU A 133 -9.64 18.60 3.48
C LEU A 133 -11.04 18.63 2.85
N ARG A 134 -11.23 17.97 1.70
CA ARG A 134 -12.51 17.90 1.00
C ARG A 134 -13.60 17.31 1.89
N VAL A 135 -13.32 16.19 2.56
CA VAL A 135 -14.26 15.56 3.49
C VAL A 135 -14.49 16.43 4.72
N GLY A 136 -13.44 17.00 5.31
CA GLY A 136 -13.54 17.87 6.48
C GLY A 136 -14.40 19.11 6.24
N TYR A 137 -14.20 19.82 5.12
CA TYR A 137 -15.03 20.96 4.74
C TYR A 137 -16.47 20.53 4.40
N ALA A 138 -16.66 19.37 3.76
CA ALA A 138 -18.00 18.84 3.51
C ALA A 138 -18.76 18.49 4.80
N CYS A 139 -18.08 18.01 5.84
CA CYS A 139 -18.70 17.81 7.16
C CYS A 139 -19.08 19.13 7.84
N LEU A 140 -18.20 20.16 7.76
CA LEU A 140 -18.51 21.51 8.24
C LEU A 140 -19.74 22.11 7.53
N ASP A 141 -19.87 21.86 6.22
CA ASP A 141 -21.03 22.24 5.40
C ASP A 141 -22.26 21.34 5.59
N ARG A 142 -22.19 20.31 6.44
CA ARG A 142 -23.25 19.32 6.69
C ARG A 142 -23.67 18.52 5.44
N LYS A 143 -22.76 18.38 4.46
CA LYS A 143 -22.94 17.56 3.25
C LYS A 143 -22.49 16.11 3.45
N LEU A 144 -21.67 15.87 4.47
CA LEU A 144 -21.21 14.55 4.89
C LEU A 144 -21.37 14.36 6.41
N PRO A 145 -21.59 13.11 6.86
CA PRO A 145 -21.60 12.78 8.29
C PRO A 145 -20.18 12.86 8.87
N TRP A 146 -20.06 13.09 10.18
CA TRP A 146 -18.76 13.22 10.85
C TRP A 146 -17.96 11.91 10.87
N GLU A 147 -18.65 10.77 10.77
CA GLU A 147 -18.04 9.45 10.63
C GLU A 147 -17.14 9.38 9.38
N ALA A 148 -17.52 10.03 8.29
CA ALA A 148 -16.70 10.09 7.08
C ALA A 148 -15.36 10.82 7.32
N LEU A 149 -15.36 11.88 8.15
CA LEU A 149 -14.13 12.57 8.53
C LEU A 149 -13.25 11.70 9.43
N ARG A 150 -13.84 10.95 10.37
CA ARG A 150 -13.08 10.06 11.26
C ARG A 150 -12.30 9.01 10.48
N ASP A 151 -12.98 8.34 9.54
CA ASP A 151 -12.37 7.25 8.79
C ASP A 151 -11.24 7.77 7.87
N ARG A 152 -11.37 9.00 7.32
CA ARG A 152 -10.27 9.67 6.59
C ARG A 152 -9.13 10.14 7.48
N LEU A 153 -9.45 10.59 8.70
CA LEU A 153 -8.45 11.02 9.66
C LEU A 153 -7.54 9.84 10.06
N GLU A 154 -8.12 8.66 10.28
CA GLU A 154 -7.37 7.44 10.59
C GLU A 154 -6.40 7.08 9.45
N ALA A 155 -6.87 7.06 8.21
CA ALA A 155 -6.03 6.79 7.05
C ALA A 155 -4.90 7.82 6.90
N PHE A 156 -5.21 9.11 7.10
CA PHE A 156 -4.21 10.16 7.05
C PHE A 156 -3.19 10.07 8.20
N GLY A 157 -3.61 9.72 9.42
CA GLY A 157 -2.73 9.53 10.56
C GLY A 157 -1.67 8.47 10.31
N GLN A 158 -2.04 7.34 9.69
CA GLN A 158 -1.10 6.28 9.31
C GLN A 158 -0.04 6.77 8.29
N LEU A 159 -0.46 7.58 7.31
CA LEU A 159 0.47 8.18 6.35
C LEU A 159 1.41 9.19 7.02
N HIS A 160 0.87 10.01 7.92
CA HIS A 160 1.63 11.01 8.67
C HIS A 160 2.72 10.37 9.55
N GLU A 161 2.39 9.28 10.25
CA GLU A 161 3.38 8.49 11.01
C GLU A 161 4.51 7.97 10.11
N GLY A 162 4.17 7.56 8.88
CA GLY A 162 5.15 7.20 7.86
C GLY A 162 6.10 8.34 7.53
N PHE A 163 5.58 9.56 7.35
CA PHE A 163 6.40 10.75 7.07
C PHE A 163 7.33 11.11 8.24
N CYS A 164 6.82 11.10 9.47
CA CYS A 164 7.63 11.31 10.67
C CYS A 164 8.76 10.28 10.78
N SER A 165 8.45 9.02 10.51
CA SER A 165 9.45 7.94 10.53
C SER A 165 10.53 8.15 9.47
N ALA A 166 10.13 8.50 8.24
CA ALA A 166 11.06 8.71 7.14
C ALA A 166 11.98 9.92 7.35
N LEU A 167 11.47 11.00 7.99
CA LEU A 167 12.29 12.14 8.39
C LEU A 167 13.31 11.75 9.48
N ALA A 168 12.87 11.02 10.51
CA ALA A 168 13.73 10.57 11.61
C ALA A 168 14.88 9.66 11.14
N LEU A 169 14.66 8.94 10.03
CA LEU A 169 15.64 8.04 9.41
C LEU A 169 16.50 8.70 8.32
N ASP A 170 16.43 10.03 8.17
CA ASP A 170 17.11 10.80 7.12
C ASP A 170 16.88 10.24 5.70
N GLN A 171 15.75 9.56 5.48
CA GLN A 171 15.41 8.98 4.17
C GLN A 171 15.10 10.06 3.14
N TRP A 172 14.73 11.25 3.61
CA TRP A 172 14.42 12.39 2.77
C TRP A 172 15.67 13.10 2.25
N ARG A 173 16.84 12.77 2.82
CA ARG A 173 18.16 13.28 2.41
C ARG A 173 18.17 14.80 2.32
N LEU A 174 17.58 15.45 3.32
CA LEU A 174 17.46 16.90 3.42
C LEU A 174 18.73 17.49 4.02
N THR A 175 18.98 18.77 3.76
CA THR A 175 20.01 19.51 4.53
C THR A 175 19.53 19.72 5.97
N ALA A 176 20.45 19.94 6.92
CA ALA A 176 20.08 20.16 8.33
C ALA A 176 19.01 21.25 8.54
N ALA A 177 19.09 22.36 7.80
CA ALA A 177 18.08 23.43 7.87
C ALA A 177 16.72 23.01 7.29
N GLN A 178 16.72 22.20 6.22
CA GLN A 178 15.49 21.64 5.65
C GLN A 178 14.90 20.57 6.56
N THR A 179 15.73 19.76 7.23
CA THR A 179 15.29 18.75 8.22
C THR A 179 14.62 19.43 9.42
N GLU A 180 15.20 20.51 9.93
CA GLU A 180 14.59 21.33 11.00
C GLU A 180 13.23 21.89 10.55
N THR A 181 13.18 22.50 9.37
CA THR A 181 11.92 23.03 8.81
C THR A 181 10.88 21.93 8.58
N ALA A 182 11.28 20.77 8.07
CA ALA A 182 10.41 19.62 7.89
C ALA A 182 9.87 19.10 9.23
N GLY A 183 10.72 19.08 10.27
CA GLY A 183 10.32 18.72 11.63
C GLY A 183 9.24 19.65 12.18
N GLU A 184 9.42 20.96 12.05
CA GLU A 184 8.43 21.96 12.48
C GLU A 184 7.08 21.79 11.75
N LEU A 185 7.11 21.52 10.45
CA LEU A 185 5.90 21.30 9.64
C LEU A 185 5.18 20.00 10.03
N LEU A 186 5.91 18.91 10.28
CA LEU A 186 5.31 17.65 10.75
C LEU A 186 4.79 17.77 12.19
N GLU A 187 5.45 18.55 13.05
CA GLU A 187 4.95 18.84 14.40
C GLU A 187 3.66 19.65 14.35
N ALA A 188 3.57 20.66 13.47
CA ALA A 188 2.34 21.42 13.25
C ALA A 188 1.18 20.53 12.74
N GLN A 189 1.46 19.59 11.83
CA GLN A 189 0.47 18.59 11.39
C GLN A 189 0.05 17.67 12.55
N THR A 190 1.00 17.23 13.39
CA THR A 190 0.71 16.40 14.57
C THR A 190 -0.20 17.14 15.55
N GLY A 191 0.03 18.44 15.79
CA GLY A 191 -0.85 19.26 16.61
C GLY A 191 -2.27 19.35 16.02
N ALA A 192 -2.38 19.61 14.72
CA ALA A 192 -3.67 19.68 14.04
C ALA A 192 -4.43 18.35 14.04
N LEU A 193 -3.73 17.23 13.90
CA LEU A 193 -4.31 15.89 14.01
C LEU A 193 -4.95 15.66 15.38
N ARG A 194 -4.25 16.03 16.45
CA ARG A 194 -4.78 15.93 17.83
C ARG A 194 -6.03 16.77 18.05
N GLU A 195 -6.09 17.97 17.46
CA GLU A 195 -7.30 18.81 17.52
C GLU A 195 -8.49 18.16 16.79
N LEU A 196 -8.25 17.53 15.63
CA LEU A 196 -9.29 16.77 14.91
C LEU A 196 -9.75 15.53 15.68
N GLU A 197 -8.84 14.84 16.38
CA GLU A 197 -9.18 13.72 17.25
C GLU A 197 -10.00 14.18 18.46
N ALA A 198 -9.56 15.25 19.13
CA ALA A 198 -10.23 15.85 20.28
C ALA A 198 -11.65 16.31 19.94
N PHE A 199 -11.90 16.73 18.69
CA PHE A 199 -13.26 17.02 18.22
C PHE A 199 -14.20 15.81 18.38
N PHE A 200 -13.75 14.58 18.14
CA PHE A 200 -14.63 13.40 18.28
C PHE A 200 -14.99 13.09 19.74
N GLU A 201 -14.13 13.50 20.68
CA GLU A 201 -14.36 13.38 22.12
C GLU A 201 -15.24 14.51 22.65
N HIS A 202 -14.94 15.76 22.28
CA HIS A 202 -15.54 16.96 22.87
C HIS A 202 -16.67 17.58 22.04
N ARG A 203 -16.82 17.13 20.78
CA ARG A 203 -17.85 17.56 19.84
C ARG A 203 -17.92 19.08 19.64
N ASP A 204 -16.76 19.75 19.59
CA ASP A 204 -16.64 21.17 19.25
C ASP A 204 -16.29 21.37 17.76
N PRO A 205 -17.26 21.65 16.87
CA PRO A 205 -16.99 21.81 15.44
C PRO A 205 -16.13 23.05 15.13
N GLY A 206 -16.01 24.00 16.07
CA GLY A 206 -15.22 25.22 15.89
C GLY A 206 -13.73 24.96 15.76
N ALA A 207 -13.24 23.83 16.30
CA ALA A 207 -11.83 23.43 16.23
C ALA A 207 -11.45 22.77 14.90
N VAL A 208 -12.42 22.21 14.16
CA VAL A 208 -12.16 21.42 12.95
C VAL A 208 -11.59 22.29 11.81
N GLY A 209 -12.20 23.44 11.54
CA GLY A 209 -11.75 24.34 10.47
C GLY A 209 -10.29 24.77 10.62
N PRO A 210 -9.90 25.36 11.76
CA PRO A 210 -8.50 25.74 12.03
C PRO A 210 -7.51 24.57 11.92
N ALA A 211 -7.89 23.37 12.37
CA ALA A 211 -7.03 22.20 12.25
C ALA A 211 -6.82 21.77 10.78
N LEU A 212 -7.87 21.78 9.96
CA LEU A 212 -7.76 21.53 8.52
C LEU A 212 -6.86 22.57 7.82
N GLU A 213 -7.00 23.85 8.17
CA GLU A 213 -6.14 24.91 7.65
C GLU A 213 -4.66 24.71 8.04
N ALA A 214 -4.39 24.29 9.28
CA ALA A 214 -3.04 23.98 9.74
C ALA A 214 -2.41 22.80 8.99
N ILE A 215 -3.18 21.73 8.73
CA ILE A 215 -2.73 20.61 7.89
C ILE A 215 -2.41 21.11 6.48
N GLN A 216 -3.33 21.85 5.87
CA GLN A 216 -3.16 22.40 4.52
C GLN A 216 -1.89 23.26 4.40
N ALA A 217 -1.69 24.19 5.33
CA ALA A 217 -0.53 25.08 5.33
C ALA A 217 0.78 24.31 5.50
N SER A 218 0.81 23.36 6.44
CA SER A 218 1.99 22.55 6.71
C SER A 218 2.36 21.69 5.50
N THR A 219 1.39 21.04 4.87
CA THR A 219 1.61 20.29 3.62
C THR A 219 2.13 21.17 2.49
N GLY A 220 1.60 22.39 2.36
CA GLY A 220 2.12 23.36 1.39
C GLY A 220 3.60 23.69 1.61
N GLY A 221 4.01 23.86 2.88
CA GLY A 221 5.41 24.03 3.26
C GLY A 221 6.27 22.81 2.91
N MET A 222 5.75 21.61 3.13
CA MET A 222 6.45 20.35 2.83
C MET A 222 6.68 20.17 1.32
N LEU A 223 5.68 20.48 0.50
CA LEU A 223 5.83 20.48 -0.95
C LEU A 223 6.85 21.53 -1.42
N ALA A 224 6.86 22.70 -0.80
CA ALA A 224 7.83 23.75 -1.12
C ALA A 224 9.27 23.33 -0.75
N LEU A 225 9.48 22.62 0.35
CA LEU A 225 10.78 22.04 0.71
C LEU A 225 11.28 21.05 -0.34
N HIS A 226 10.38 20.22 -0.86
CA HIS A 226 10.70 19.23 -1.90
C HIS A 226 10.99 19.88 -3.27
N GLN A 227 10.29 20.97 -3.59
CA GLN A 227 10.47 21.70 -4.84
C GLN A 227 11.60 22.74 -4.79
N ALA A 228 12.23 22.94 -3.62
CA ALA A 228 13.34 23.86 -3.48
C ALA A 228 14.54 23.37 -4.33
N PRO A 229 15.16 24.25 -5.13
CA PRO A 229 16.29 23.85 -5.97
C PRO A 229 17.42 23.30 -5.10
N GLU A 230 17.82 22.06 -5.36
CA GLU A 230 18.98 21.44 -4.70
C GLU A 230 20.18 22.38 -4.87
N GLY A 231 20.77 22.84 -3.75
CA GLY A 231 22.11 23.40 -3.78
C GLY A 231 23.11 22.38 -4.33
N PRO A 232 24.37 22.76 -4.64
CA PRO A 232 25.35 21.81 -5.17
C PRO A 232 25.55 20.68 -4.16
N SER A 233 24.91 19.54 -4.41
CA SER A 233 25.06 18.34 -3.60
C SER A 233 26.50 17.86 -3.76
N LEU A 234 27.23 17.77 -2.66
CA LEU A 234 28.61 17.28 -2.63
C LEU A 234 28.64 15.86 -2.10
N VAL A 235 29.45 15.02 -2.70
CA VAL A 235 29.81 13.68 -2.21
C VAL A 235 31.30 13.67 -1.90
N CYS A 236 31.65 13.08 -0.76
CA CYS A 236 33.04 12.94 -0.38
C CYS A 236 33.66 11.76 -1.14
N CYS A 237 34.77 12.00 -1.84
CA CYS A 237 35.46 10.96 -2.58
C CYS A 237 36.00 9.89 -1.61
N PRO A 238 35.62 8.61 -1.75
CA PRO A 238 36.01 7.55 -0.82
C PRO A 238 37.52 7.27 -0.84
N ARG A 239 38.23 7.73 -1.87
CA ARG A 239 39.67 7.53 -2.03
C ARG A 239 40.53 8.66 -1.48
N CYS A 240 40.08 9.91 -1.55
CA CYS A 240 40.92 11.07 -1.21
C CYS A 240 40.26 12.07 -0.25
N GLY A 241 39.01 11.84 0.16
CA GLY A 241 38.32 12.69 1.12
C GLY A 241 37.90 14.06 0.58
N ARG A 242 38.03 14.32 -0.73
CA ARG A 242 37.65 15.60 -1.33
C ARG A 242 36.17 15.62 -1.70
N ASP A 243 35.50 16.70 -1.33
CA ASP A 243 34.14 17.01 -1.78
C ASP A 243 34.09 17.19 -3.29
N THR A 244 33.22 16.43 -3.94
CA THR A 244 33.00 16.45 -5.38
C THR A 244 31.51 16.67 -5.65
N PRO A 245 31.11 17.48 -6.65
CA PRO A 245 29.71 17.57 -7.04
C PRO A 245 29.13 16.19 -7.34
N ARG A 246 27.94 15.89 -6.81
CA ARG A 246 27.26 14.59 -6.90
C ARG A 246 26.92 14.19 -8.34
N ALA A 247 26.85 15.14 -9.27
CA ALA A 247 26.66 14.88 -10.70
C ALA A 247 27.90 14.26 -11.39
N GLU A 248 29.08 14.33 -10.76
CA GLU A 248 30.31 13.81 -11.34
C GLU A 248 30.44 12.30 -11.06
N ARG A 249 30.68 11.52 -12.13
CA ARG A 249 30.93 10.07 -12.00
C ARG A 249 32.33 9.77 -11.43
N TYR A 250 33.24 10.74 -11.50
CA TYR A 250 34.63 10.60 -11.12
C TYR A 250 35.07 11.76 -10.23
N CYS A 251 35.86 11.46 -9.20
CA CYS A 251 36.49 12.49 -8.39
C CYS A 251 37.49 13.31 -9.23
N SER A 252 37.30 14.63 -9.27
CA SER A 252 38.18 15.56 -10.01
C SER A 252 39.64 15.60 -9.51
N CYS A 253 39.92 15.08 -8.32
CA CYS A 253 41.27 15.06 -7.73
C CYS A 253 42.04 13.75 -7.97
N CYS A 254 41.37 12.60 -7.93
CA CYS A 254 42.04 11.29 -7.94
C CYS A 254 41.42 10.28 -8.91
N SER A 255 40.43 10.72 -9.70
CA SER A 255 39.70 9.95 -10.71
C SER A 255 39.02 8.69 -10.19
N ALA A 256 38.81 8.57 -8.87
CA ALA A 256 38.04 7.48 -8.29
C ALA A 256 36.58 7.55 -8.77
N ILE A 257 36.01 6.40 -9.12
CA ILE A 257 34.58 6.29 -9.44
C ILE A 257 33.80 6.59 -8.16
N LEU A 258 32.91 7.57 -8.25
CA LEU A 258 32.05 7.95 -7.14
C LEU A 258 30.83 7.02 -7.11
N PRO A 259 30.32 6.64 -5.93
CA PRO A 259 29.11 5.84 -5.82
C PRO A 259 27.99 6.51 -6.60
N SER A 260 27.47 5.84 -7.62
CA SER A 260 26.28 6.26 -8.35
C SER A 260 25.08 5.62 -7.65
N GLU A 261 24.04 6.40 -7.35
CA GLU A 261 22.84 5.82 -6.74
C GLU A 261 22.19 4.83 -7.71
N PRO A 262 21.88 3.59 -7.28
CA PRO A 262 20.83 2.83 -7.92
C PRO A 262 19.51 3.56 -7.63
N GLY A 263 18.80 3.96 -8.69
CA GLY A 263 17.39 4.35 -8.58
C GLY A 263 17.10 5.65 -7.84
N ARG A 264 17.55 6.80 -8.35
CA ARG A 264 16.65 7.98 -8.38
C ARG A 264 15.54 7.67 -9.38
N SER A 265 14.62 6.78 -9.02
CA SER A 265 13.28 6.88 -9.59
C SER A 265 12.74 8.20 -9.07
N LEU A 266 12.63 9.17 -9.97
CA LEU A 266 11.75 10.33 -9.80
C LEU A 266 10.30 9.82 -9.78
N GLN A 267 9.96 8.92 -8.85
CA GLN A 267 8.58 8.79 -8.44
C GLN A 267 8.31 10.05 -7.62
N PRO A 268 7.45 10.96 -8.10
CA PRO A 268 7.09 12.09 -7.30
C PRO A 268 6.54 11.54 -5.99
N TRP A 269 6.81 12.22 -4.88
CA TRP A 269 6.31 11.88 -3.55
C TRP A 269 4.76 12.06 -3.46
N VAL A 270 4.14 12.17 -4.64
CA VAL A 270 2.76 12.42 -5.03
C VAL A 270 2.14 11.17 -5.66
N ASP A 271 2.91 10.10 -5.91
CA ASP A 271 2.40 8.83 -6.43
C ASP A 271 2.44 7.72 -5.35
N VAL A 272 2.14 8.07 -4.10
CA VAL A 272 1.47 7.10 -3.22
C VAL A 272 0.07 6.92 -3.79
N ARG A 273 -0.01 6.17 -4.89
CA ARG A 273 -1.24 5.44 -5.21
C ARG A 273 -1.59 4.71 -3.92
N LEU A 274 -2.85 4.80 -3.53
CA LEU A 274 -3.43 3.93 -2.50
C LEU A 274 -3.12 2.49 -2.91
N GLU A 275 -1.99 1.97 -2.45
CA GLU A 275 -1.75 0.56 -2.32
C GLU A 275 -2.62 0.15 -1.15
N ASP A 276 -3.89 -0.09 -1.49
CA ASP A 276 -4.87 -0.76 -0.67
C ASP A 276 -4.20 -1.95 0.01
N HIS A 277 -4.13 -1.90 1.34
CA HIS A 277 -3.94 -3.02 2.27
C HIS A 277 -3.39 -4.33 1.69
N GLY A 278 -2.17 -4.32 1.17
CA GLY A 278 -1.57 -5.50 0.60
C GLY A 278 -0.06 -5.39 0.60
N ILE A 279 0.59 -6.25 1.36
CA ILE A 279 2.02 -6.52 1.26
C ILE A 279 2.30 -6.87 -0.20
N VAL A 280 2.78 -5.90 -0.98
CA VAL A 280 3.38 -6.17 -2.28
C VAL A 280 4.81 -6.60 -1.98
N ALA A 281 5.02 -7.92 -1.93
CA ALA A 281 6.36 -8.47 -1.98
C ALA A 281 6.95 -8.14 -3.35
N THR A 282 7.71 -7.04 -3.43
CA THR A 282 8.67 -6.82 -4.51
C THR A 282 9.66 -7.97 -4.46
N ARG A 283 9.59 -8.86 -5.45
CA ARG A 283 10.49 -10.01 -5.59
C ARG A 283 11.94 -9.58 -5.42
N GLY A 284 12.55 -10.03 -4.34
CA GLY A 284 13.99 -9.94 -4.08
C GLY A 284 14.46 -8.80 -3.18
N GLU A 285 13.56 -7.93 -2.69
CA GLU A 285 13.91 -6.87 -1.75
C GLU A 285 13.08 -7.00 -0.47
N LEU A 286 13.72 -6.85 0.69
CA LEU A 286 13.01 -6.88 1.97
C LEU A 286 11.97 -5.73 2.00
N PRO A 287 10.80 -5.90 2.63
CA PRO A 287 9.84 -4.81 2.74
C PRO A 287 10.46 -3.56 3.37
N GLU A 288 10.07 -2.36 2.92
CA GLU A 288 10.69 -1.07 3.30
C GLU A 288 10.73 -0.85 4.83
N HIS A 289 9.70 -1.28 5.54
CA HIS A 289 9.63 -1.21 6.99
C HIS A 289 10.67 -2.11 7.68
N LEU A 290 11.00 -3.26 7.07
CA LEU A 290 12.04 -4.16 7.56
C LEU A 290 13.43 -3.60 7.25
N GLN A 291 13.62 -3.06 6.05
CA GLN A 291 14.86 -2.36 5.69
C GLN A 291 15.12 -1.18 6.65
N SER A 292 14.07 -0.45 7.01
CA SER A 292 14.11 0.66 7.96
C SER A 292 14.51 0.21 9.37
N LEU A 293 13.93 -0.90 9.83
CA LEU A 293 14.28 -1.49 11.12
C LEU A 293 15.75 -1.99 11.15
N LEU A 294 16.19 -2.64 10.07
CA LEU A 294 17.57 -3.12 9.94
C LEU A 294 18.57 -1.95 9.94
N GLY A 295 18.30 -0.92 9.13
CA GLY A 295 19.11 0.30 9.07
C GLY A 295 19.16 1.05 10.41
N ALA A 296 18.05 1.15 11.13
CA ALA A 296 18.01 1.78 12.46
C ALA A 296 18.82 0.98 13.49
N GLY A 297 18.75 -0.34 13.47
CA GLY A 297 19.56 -1.18 14.34
C GLY A 297 21.06 -1.08 14.03
N GLU A 298 21.44 -1.01 12.75
CA GLU A 298 22.83 -0.79 12.34
C GLU A 298 23.34 0.61 12.75
N ALA A 299 22.51 1.65 12.58
CA ALA A 299 22.82 3.01 13.01
C ALA A 299 22.95 3.11 14.55
N PHE A 300 22.13 2.38 15.30
CA PHE A 300 22.25 2.28 16.75
C PHE A 300 23.56 1.60 17.17
N VAL A 301 23.91 0.49 16.53
CA VAL A 301 25.18 -0.22 16.76
C VAL A 301 26.40 0.66 16.42
N ALA A 302 26.26 1.52 15.40
CA ALA A 302 27.28 2.50 15.02
C ALA A 302 27.33 3.74 15.92
N GLY A 303 26.41 3.87 16.89
CA GLY A 303 26.30 5.03 17.78
C GLY A 303 25.78 6.30 17.10
N VAL A 304 25.10 6.16 15.96
CA VAL A 304 24.51 7.26 15.18
C VAL A 304 23.05 7.49 15.57
N ALA A 305 22.31 6.43 15.89
CA ALA A 305 20.91 6.50 16.31
C ALA A 305 20.74 6.31 17.82
N SER A 306 19.70 6.90 18.41
CA SER A 306 19.36 6.76 19.83
C SER A 306 18.56 5.48 20.11
N ALA A 307 18.58 5.03 21.37
CA ALA A 307 17.75 3.90 21.84
C ALA A 307 16.25 4.18 21.66
N GLU A 308 15.84 5.43 21.86
CA GLU A 308 14.46 5.89 21.69
C GLU A 308 14.00 5.79 20.23
N ALA A 309 14.85 6.17 19.28
CA ALA A 309 14.54 6.07 17.85
C ALA A 309 14.40 4.61 17.39
N LEU A 310 15.29 3.73 17.87
CA LEU A 310 15.18 2.29 17.58
C LEU A 310 13.97 1.66 18.27
N GLY A 311 13.67 2.04 19.51
CA GLY A 311 12.53 1.55 20.29
C GLY A 311 11.19 1.84 19.63
N ALA A 312 10.98 3.06 19.13
CA ALA A 312 9.75 3.44 18.44
C ALA A 312 9.47 2.56 17.20
N LEU A 313 10.51 2.21 16.43
CA LEU A 313 10.40 1.33 15.28
C LEU A 313 10.09 -0.12 15.67
N VAL A 314 10.72 -0.60 16.74
CA VAL A 314 10.44 -1.92 17.30
C VAL A 314 8.96 -2.01 17.73
N ASP A 315 8.43 -0.99 18.39
CA ASP A 315 7.03 -0.99 18.83
C ASP A 315 6.04 -0.90 17.67
N GLY A 316 6.32 -0.09 16.66
CA GLY A 316 5.53 -0.06 15.43
C GLY A 316 5.50 -1.42 14.72
N MET A 317 6.66 -2.10 14.66
CA MET A 317 6.78 -3.44 14.08
C MET A 317 6.11 -4.52 14.91
N ARG A 318 6.13 -4.43 16.25
CA ARG A 318 5.39 -5.33 17.15
C ARG A 318 3.88 -5.19 16.95
N SER A 319 3.37 -3.97 16.81
CA SER A 319 1.96 -3.71 16.53
C SER A 319 1.53 -4.38 15.22
N ARG A 320 2.31 -4.20 14.14
CA ARG A 320 2.07 -4.85 12.84
C ARG A 320 2.14 -6.37 12.92
N ALA A 321 3.15 -6.91 13.59
CA ALA A 321 3.27 -8.36 13.80
C ALA A 321 2.03 -8.89 14.55
N SER A 322 1.57 -8.22 15.60
CA SER A 322 0.38 -8.65 16.34
C SER A 322 -0.89 -8.76 15.47
N ALA A 323 -1.02 -7.90 14.45
CA ALA A 323 -2.10 -7.96 13.48
C ALA A 323 -1.95 -9.17 12.55
N VAL A 324 -0.76 -9.40 12.00
CA VAL A 324 -0.45 -10.54 11.12
C VAL A 324 -0.64 -11.88 11.83
N ARG A 325 -0.32 -11.98 13.12
CA ARG A 325 -0.54 -13.19 13.94
C ARG A 325 -2.00 -13.63 13.96
N ARG A 326 -2.94 -12.68 13.98
CA ARG A 326 -4.38 -12.98 13.93
C ARG A 326 -4.79 -13.59 12.59
N HIS A 327 -4.17 -13.14 11.49
CA HIS A 327 -4.41 -13.70 10.16
C HIS A 327 -3.78 -15.09 9.98
N LEU A 328 -2.56 -15.31 10.49
CA LEU A 328 -1.91 -16.63 10.48
C LEU A 328 -2.71 -17.71 11.23
N ALA A 329 -3.35 -17.34 12.34
CA ALA A 329 -4.23 -18.25 13.08
C ALA A 329 -5.44 -18.72 12.25
N LEU A 330 -5.93 -17.89 11.32
CA LEU A 330 -7.01 -18.24 10.41
C LEU A 330 -6.53 -19.19 9.30
N VAL A 331 -5.32 -18.96 8.76
CA VAL A 331 -4.69 -19.82 7.74
C VAL A 331 -4.41 -21.24 8.27
N GLY A 332 -4.05 -21.38 9.55
CA GLY A 332 -3.89 -22.68 10.20
C GLY A 332 -5.16 -23.55 10.21
N SER A 333 -6.34 -22.93 10.10
CA SER A 333 -7.64 -23.62 10.10
C SER A 333 -8.12 -24.09 8.71
N MET A 334 -7.48 -23.63 7.64
CA MET A 334 -7.79 -24.01 6.25
C MET A 334 -7.09 -25.34 5.91
N SER A 335 -7.78 -26.46 6.08
CA SER A 335 -7.19 -27.79 5.82
C SER A 335 -8.15 -28.82 5.22
N LYS A 336 -9.43 -28.48 5.00
CA LYS A 336 -10.45 -29.50 4.68
C LYS A 336 -10.68 -29.77 3.19
N ASP A 337 -10.30 -28.86 2.31
CA ASP A 337 -10.66 -28.92 0.88
C ASP A 337 -9.45 -28.82 -0.07
N VAL A 338 -8.25 -29.16 0.40
CA VAL A 338 -7.02 -29.08 -0.40
C VAL A 338 -6.69 -30.44 -1.01
N PRO A 339 -6.42 -30.52 -2.34
CA PRO A 339 -6.01 -31.77 -2.99
C PRO A 339 -4.81 -32.41 -2.30
N ASP A 340 -4.82 -33.75 -2.16
CA ASP A 340 -3.77 -34.53 -1.49
C ASP A 340 -2.36 -34.25 -2.07
N GLU A 341 -2.29 -33.91 -3.36
CA GLU A 341 -1.05 -33.58 -4.09
C GLU A 341 -0.41 -32.25 -3.65
N LEU A 342 -1.20 -31.35 -3.04
CA LEU A 342 -0.78 -30.03 -2.55
C LEU A 342 -0.69 -29.98 -1.02
N SER A 343 -1.26 -30.98 -0.33
CA SER A 343 -1.24 -31.11 1.14
C SER A 343 0.18 -30.99 1.71
N GLY A 344 1.17 -31.64 1.09
CA GLY A 344 2.57 -31.57 1.54
C GLY A 344 3.20 -30.17 1.40
N LEU A 345 2.94 -29.46 0.30
CA LEU A 345 3.45 -28.10 0.06
C LEU A 345 2.76 -27.08 0.95
N LEU A 346 1.46 -27.25 1.21
CA LEU A 346 0.71 -26.39 2.11
C LEU A 346 1.18 -26.56 3.56
N GLU A 347 1.43 -27.79 4.00
CA GLU A 347 1.96 -28.04 5.34
C GLU A 347 3.37 -27.48 5.49
N GLU A 348 4.22 -27.62 4.47
CA GLU A 348 5.55 -26.98 4.43
C GLU A 348 5.45 -25.45 4.50
N ALA A 349 4.52 -24.84 3.75
CA ALA A 349 4.29 -23.40 3.79
C ALA A 349 3.76 -22.93 5.16
N LYS A 350 2.88 -23.70 5.80
CA LYS A 350 2.38 -23.41 7.16
C LYS A 350 3.50 -23.48 8.18
N VAL A 351 4.31 -24.54 8.17
CA VAL A 351 5.45 -24.69 9.08
C VAL A 351 6.43 -23.51 8.89
N ALA A 352 6.80 -23.18 7.66
CA ALA A 352 7.66 -22.04 7.36
C ALA A 352 7.04 -20.70 7.82
N ALA A 353 5.73 -20.51 7.66
CA ALA A 353 5.03 -19.32 8.13
C ALA A 353 5.06 -19.18 9.65
N PHE A 354 4.79 -20.25 10.39
CA PHE A 354 4.85 -20.23 11.86
C PHE A 354 6.29 -20.04 12.36
N GLU A 355 7.27 -20.80 11.83
CA GLU A 355 8.67 -20.68 12.23
C GLU A 355 9.26 -19.30 11.92
N GLY A 356 9.01 -18.80 10.70
CA GLY A 356 9.46 -17.48 10.29
C GLY A 356 8.84 -16.38 11.13
N PHE A 357 7.54 -16.47 11.43
CA PHE A 357 6.84 -15.47 12.22
C PHE A 357 7.20 -15.51 13.72
N GLU A 358 7.38 -16.69 14.32
CA GLU A 358 7.85 -16.79 15.71
C GLU A 358 9.28 -16.27 15.87
N GLY A 359 10.17 -16.64 14.95
CA GLY A 359 11.54 -16.10 14.91
C GLY A 359 11.55 -14.58 14.75
N PHE A 360 10.64 -14.05 13.94
CA PHE A 360 10.46 -12.62 13.76
C PHE A 360 10.05 -11.90 15.05
N GLN A 361 9.06 -12.43 15.77
CA GLN A 361 8.59 -11.83 17.03
C GLN A 361 9.66 -11.87 18.11
N ALA A 362 10.36 -13.00 18.25
CA ALA A 362 11.46 -13.14 19.21
C ALA A 362 12.59 -12.15 18.91
N ALA A 363 12.95 -11.99 17.64
CA ALA A 363 13.99 -11.05 17.24
C ALA A 363 13.58 -9.58 17.45
N LEU A 364 12.30 -9.21 17.28
CA LEU A 364 11.79 -7.89 17.69
C LEU A 364 11.82 -7.68 19.21
N GLU A 365 11.58 -8.73 19.99
CA GLU A 365 11.68 -8.67 21.45
C GLU A 365 13.12 -8.39 21.88
N ASP A 366 14.06 -9.15 21.33
CA ASP A 366 15.50 -9.00 21.60
C ASP A 366 16.04 -7.66 21.11
N LEU A 367 15.55 -7.16 19.96
CA LEU A 367 15.95 -5.87 19.43
C LEU A 367 15.53 -4.72 20.36
N GLY A 368 14.29 -4.76 20.88
CA GLY A 368 13.80 -3.78 21.85
C GLY A 368 14.56 -3.85 23.18
N GLN A 369 14.79 -5.05 23.72
CA GLN A 369 15.58 -5.22 24.95
C GLN A 369 17.03 -4.76 24.77
N GLY A 370 17.63 -5.00 23.60
CA GLY A 370 18.97 -4.54 23.25
C GLY A 370 19.05 -3.02 23.15
N ALA A 371 18.03 -2.36 22.61
CA ALA A 371 17.92 -0.90 22.59
C ALA A 371 17.81 -0.32 24.00
N GLU A 372 16.89 -0.84 24.83
CA GLU A 372 16.67 -0.39 26.21
C GLU A 372 17.90 -0.56 27.11
N ARG A 373 18.67 -1.64 26.91
CA ARG A 373 19.88 -1.94 27.68
C ARG A 373 21.13 -1.29 27.11
N GLU A 374 21.01 -0.57 26.00
CA GLU A 374 22.13 -0.04 25.23
C GLU A 374 23.21 -1.10 24.96
N ASP A 375 22.79 -2.29 24.50
CA ASP A 375 23.65 -3.43 24.21
C ASP A 375 23.77 -3.67 22.68
N PRO A 376 24.82 -3.15 22.02
CA PRO A 376 25.06 -3.37 20.58
C PRO A 376 25.34 -4.83 20.20
N GLY A 377 25.70 -5.68 21.16
CA GLY A 377 25.86 -7.12 20.94
C GLY A 377 24.51 -7.81 20.77
N MET A 378 23.58 -7.49 21.67
CA MET A 378 22.19 -7.98 21.62
C MET A 378 21.46 -7.46 20.37
N VAL A 379 21.62 -6.19 20.03
CA VAL A 379 21.05 -5.60 18.81
C VAL A 379 21.57 -6.30 17.54
N ARG A 380 22.89 -6.55 17.43
CA ARG A 380 23.45 -7.28 16.27
C ARG A 380 22.92 -8.70 16.16
N HIS A 381 22.75 -9.40 17.28
CA HIS A 381 22.18 -10.74 17.28
C HIS A 381 20.73 -10.71 16.79
N ALA A 382 19.92 -9.79 17.33
CA ALA A 382 18.53 -9.61 16.95
C ALA A 382 18.36 -9.27 15.46
N LEU A 383 19.22 -8.42 14.89
CA LEU A 383 19.22 -8.10 13.46
C LEU A 383 19.53 -9.32 12.57
N ALA A 384 20.45 -10.18 13.01
CA ALA A 384 20.77 -11.41 12.29
C ALA A 384 19.60 -12.41 12.34
N GLU A 385 18.90 -12.51 13.47
CA GLU A 385 17.71 -13.35 13.61
C GLU A 385 16.52 -12.77 12.82
N LEU A 386 16.34 -11.44 12.77
CA LEU A 386 15.34 -10.78 11.91
C LEU A 386 15.56 -11.10 10.43
N THR A 387 16.81 -11.03 9.97
CA THR A 387 17.16 -11.39 8.58
C THR A 387 16.86 -12.87 8.30
N ARG A 388 17.23 -13.77 9.22
CA ARG A 388 16.92 -15.20 9.08
C ARG A 388 15.41 -15.48 9.04
N ALA A 389 14.65 -14.83 9.90
CA ALA A 389 13.19 -14.93 9.92
C ALA A 389 12.58 -14.42 8.60
N ALA A 390 13.09 -13.30 8.06
CA ALA A 390 12.66 -12.78 6.77
C ALA A 390 12.99 -13.72 5.61
N ASP A 391 14.17 -14.36 5.61
CA ASP A 391 14.54 -15.37 4.61
C ASP A 391 13.57 -16.58 4.64
N ILE A 392 13.16 -17.01 5.84
CA ILE A 392 12.17 -18.09 6.00
C ILE A 392 10.81 -17.66 5.46
N LEU A 393 10.39 -16.43 5.74
CA LEU A 393 9.11 -15.89 5.23
C LEU A 393 9.13 -15.72 3.71
N GLN A 394 10.26 -15.32 3.11
CA GLN A 394 10.41 -15.24 1.65
C GLN A 394 10.33 -16.61 0.95
N ARG A 395 10.67 -17.71 1.64
CA ARG A 395 10.47 -19.06 1.09
C ARG A 395 9.00 -19.39 0.88
N ILE A 396 8.10 -18.77 1.65
CA ILE A 396 6.65 -18.94 1.50
C ILE A 396 6.19 -18.40 0.15
N ASP A 397 6.77 -17.29 -0.34
CA ASP A 397 6.45 -16.76 -1.67
C ASP A 397 6.82 -17.75 -2.78
N GLY A 398 7.93 -18.46 -2.60
CA GLY A 398 8.37 -19.56 -3.49
C GLY A 398 7.41 -20.74 -3.44
N LEU A 399 7.03 -21.20 -2.24
CA LEU A 399 6.05 -22.28 -2.05
C LEU A 399 4.67 -21.90 -2.60
N ALA A 400 4.24 -20.65 -2.42
CA ALA A 400 2.99 -20.12 -2.95
C ALA A 400 3.03 -19.99 -4.49
N ALA A 401 4.18 -19.67 -5.07
CA ALA A 401 4.37 -19.70 -6.52
C ALA A 401 4.31 -21.14 -7.07
N ASP A 402 4.91 -22.10 -6.37
CA ASP A 402 4.88 -23.52 -6.76
C ASP A 402 3.48 -24.12 -6.63
N ILE A 403 2.75 -23.79 -5.55
CA ILE A 403 1.34 -24.17 -5.38
C ILE A 403 0.50 -23.58 -6.52
N ARG A 404 0.64 -22.27 -6.80
CA ARG A 404 -0.03 -21.62 -7.94
C ARG A 404 0.31 -22.27 -9.27
N GLN A 405 1.58 -22.56 -9.52
CA GLN A 405 2.02 -23.18 -10.76
C GLN A 405 1.41 -24.58 -10.93
N ARG A 406 1.35 -25.38 -9.86
CA ARG A 406 0.75 -26.72 -9.88
C ARG A 406 -0.77 -26.69 -10.03
N LEU A 407 -1.43 -25.67 -9.49
CA LEU A 407 -2.86 -25.42 -9.74
C LEU A 407 -3.14 -24.97 -11.19
N THR A 408 -2.20 -24.29 -11.85
CA THR A 408 -2.36 -23.80 -13.24
C THR A 408 -1.90 -24.78 -14.34
N LYS A 409 -1.29 -25.91 -13.99
CA LYS A 409 -0.87 -26.90 -15.01
C LYS A 409 -2.06 -27.81 -15.35
N PRO A 410 -2.51 -27.86 -16.61
CA PRO A 410 -3.51 -28.84 -17.02
C PRO A 410 -2.91 -30.26 -16.88
N GLY A 411 -3.65 -31.14 -16.22
CA GLY A 411 -3.35 -32.57 -16.09
C GLY A 411 -3.52 -33.33 -17.39
#